data_AF-A0A955YHB5-F1
#
_entry.id   AF-A0A955YHB5-F1
#
_cell.length_a   1.000
_cell.length_b   1.000
_cell.length_c   1.000
_cell.angle_alpha   90.00
_cell.angle_beta   90.00
_cell.angle_gamma   90.00
#
_symmetry.space_group_name_H-M   'P 1'
#
loop_
_entity.id
_entity.type
_entity.pdbx_description
1 polymer ?
#
loop_
_entity_poly.entity_id
_entity_poly.type
_entity_poly.pdbx_seq_one_letter_code
_entity_poly.pdbx_strand_id
1 'polypeptide(L)'
;MSHCKVRARANIALSKYWGKADVALNLPAVPSVSMTLDRLVTETDVRFDPRLRADRVFLDDRPASKAETRRVVEMLDQVRAAAGHLQRAEVRSVNRFPTAAGLASSASGFAALAAAATRAGGLTWDDKRVSAMARQASASAARSIYGGFVELPAGKPGQAKLAARPLHDEHHWDLRIVVAETAKGPKKVGSTVGMERSRRTSPYYEAWVAAAPKLSRKVKKGLAAR
;
A
#
# COMPACT_ATOMS: atom_id res chain seq x y z
N MET A 1 12.69 1.10 24.94
CA MET A 1 12.64 0.51 23.59
C MET A 1 11.18 0.22 23.30
N SER A 2 10.69 0.61 22.14
CA SER A 2 9.30 0.35 21.73
C SER A 2 9.29 -0.54 20.50
N HIS A 3 8.30 -1.43 20.46
CA HIS A 3 8.24 -2.52 19.50
C HIS A 3 6.79 -2.82 19.13
N CYS A 4 6.53 -3.07 17.85
CA CYS A 4 5.25 -3.57 17.40
C CYS A 4 5.44 -4.44 16.17
N LYS A 5 4.76 -5.60 16.17
CA LYS A 5 4.65 -6.48 15.01
C LYS A 5 3.22 -6.46 14.50
N VAL A 6 3.05 -6.19 13.20
CA VAL A 6 1.75 -6.17 12.53
C VAL A 6 1.75 -7.10 11.34
N ARG A 7 0.59 -7.72 11.12
CA ARG A 7 0.27 -8.52 9.95
C ARG A 7 -0.69 -7.75 9.06
N ALA A 8 -0.39 -7.65 7.76
CA ALA A 8 -1.32 -7.10 6.77
C ALA A 8 -1.49 -8.06 5.58
N ARG A 9 -2.66 -7.98 4.95
CA ARG A 9 -3.04 -8.80 3.80
C ARG A 9 -2.91 -8.02 2.50
N ALA A 10 -2.49 -8.67 1.43
CA ALA A 10 -2.46 -8.06 0.10
C ALA A 10 -3.89 -7.85 -0.41
N ASN A 11 -4.06 -6.95 -1.38
CA ASN A 11 -5.33 -6.74 -2.06
C ASN A 11 -5.18 -6.87 -3.58
N ILE A 12 -6.28 -7.20 -4.24
CA ILE A 12 -6.37 -7.24 -5.70
C ILE A 12 -7.37 -6.23 -6.22
N ALA A 13 -6.95 -5.42 -7.18
CA ALA A 13 -7.80 -4.38 -7.77
C ALA A 13 -8.84 -4.98 -8.72
N LEU A 14 -10.12 -4.75 -8.43
CA LEU A 14 -11.27 -5.02 -9.28
C LEU A 14 -11.49 -3.87 -10.28
N SER A 15 -11.34 -2.63 -9.83
CA SER A 15 -11.12 -1.46 -10.71
C SER A 15 -9.70 -0.93 -10.52
N LYS A 16 -8.97 -0.75 -11.63
CA LYS A 16 -7.53 -0.56 -11.59
C LYS A 16 -7.14 0.86 -11.19
N TYR A 17 -6.12 0.95 -10.34
CA TYR A 17 -5.32 2.15 -10.16
C TYR A 17 -4.23 2.17 -11.25
N TRP A 18 -4.26 3.19 -12.10
CA TRP A 18 -3.21 3.44 -13.09
C TRP A 18 -3.17 4.94 -13.42
N GLY A 19 -2.04 5.59 -13.17
CA GLY A 19 -1.88 7.05 -13.24
C GLY A 19 -1.87 7.76 -11.87
N LYS A 20 -1.08 8.83 -11.76
CA LYS A 20 -0.96 9.67 -10.57
C LYS A 20 -1.39 11.10 -10.90
N ALA A 21 -2.24 11.70 -10.07
CA ALA A 21 -2.57 13.13 -10.12
C ALA A 21 -1.47 13.97 -9.46
N ASP A 22 -0.80 13.41 -8.45
CA ASP A 22 0.33 14.03 -7.76
C ASP A 22 1.36 12.93 -7.46
N VAL A 23 2.55 13.08 -8.03
CA VAL A 23 3.63 12.09 -7.88
C VAL A 23 4.23 12.14 -6.48
N ALA A 24 4.40 13.33 -5.90
CA ALA A 24 5.03 13.53 -4.60
C ALA A 24 4.16 13.00 -3.45
N LEU A 25 2.85 13.26 -3.52
CA LEU A 25 1.89 12.76 -2.52
C LEU A 25 1.32 11.37 -2.84
N ASN A 26 1.77 10.78 -3.95
CA ASN A 26 1.28 9.51 -4.49
C ASN A 26 -0.26 9.47 -4.62
N LEU A 27 -0.84 10.57 -5.08
CA LEU A 27 -2.29 10.69 -5.24
C LEU A 27 -2.73 10.04 -6.55
N PRO A 28 -3.75 9.17 -6.51
CA PRO A 28 -4.19 8.47 -7.70
C PRO A 28 -4.97 9.39 -8.64
N ALA A 29 -4.72 9.28 -9.94
CA ALA A 29 -5.48 10.02 -10.96
C ALA A 29 -6.93 9.52 -11.11
N VAL A 30 -7.17 8.26 -10.74
CA VAL A 30 -8.46 7.57 -10.90
C VAL A 30 -8.82 6.82 -9.63
N PRO A 31 -10.12 6.67 -9.30
CA PRO A 31 -10.53 5.85 -8.17
C PRO A 31 -10.29 4.37 -8.47
N SER A 32 -10.13 3.57 -7.43
CA SER A 32 -9.87 2.14 -7.58
C SER A 32 -10.46 1.35 -6.42
N VAL A 33 -11.02 0.18 -6.72
CA VAL A 33 -11.68 -0.72 -5.78
C VAL A 33 -10.91 -2.03 -5.76
N SER A 34 -10.68 -2.57 -4.58
CA SER A 34 -10.01 -3.86 -4.40
C SER A 34 -10.74 -4.77 -3.43
N MET A 35 -10.42 -6.05 -3.52
CA MET A 35 -10.74 -7.04 -2.49
C MET A 35 -9.46 -7.40 -1.74
N THR A 36 -9.53 -7.42 -0.41
CA THR A 36 -8.45 -7.90 0.46
C THR A 36 -8.41 -9.43 0.45
N LEU A 37 -7.21 -10.00 0.35
CA LEU A 37 -7.00 -11.44 0.16
C LEU A 37 -6.70 -12.13 1.48
N ASP A 38 -7.21 -13.34 1.70
CA ASP A 38 -7.03 -14.06 2.96
C ASP A 38 -5.57 -14.50 3.20
N ARG A 39 -4.95 -15.15 2.21
CA ARG A 39 -3.71 -15.93 2.39
C ARG A 39 -2.41 -15.19 2.04
N LEU A 40 -2.49 -14.10 1.28
CA LEU A 40 -1.30 -13.36 0.87
C LEU A 40 -0.94 -12.34 1.94
N VAL A 41 -0.08 -12.76 2.86
CA VAL A 41 0.20 -12.04 4.11
C VAL A 41 1.64 -11.51 4.14
N THR A 42 1.80 -10.28 4.64
CA THR A 42 3.10 -9.71 5.03
C THR A 42 3.09 -9.45 6.54
N GLU A 43 4.17 -9.84 7.21
CA GLU A 43 4.41 -9.52 8.62
C GLU A 43 5.56 -8.52 8.72
N THR A 44 5.32 -7.39 9.39
CA THR A 44 6.33 -6.36 9.61
C THR A 44 6.50 -6.12 11.10
N ASP A 45 7.74 -6.18 11.54
CA ASP A 45 8.21 -5.87 12.88
C ASP A 45 8.99 -4.55 12.82
N VAL A 46 8.61 -3.60 13.68
CA VAL A 46 9.31 -2.32 13.85
C VAL A 46 9.74 -2.17 15.30
N ARG A 47 11.02 -1.90 15.51
CA ARG A 47 11.61 -1.65 16.84
C ARG A 47 12.41 -0.36 16.85
N PHE A 48 11.98 0.64 17.61
CA PHE A 48 12.79 1.84 17.87
C PHE A 48 13.78 1.56 19.01
N ASP A 49 15.06 1.86 18.77
CA ASP A 49 16.15 1.61 19.72
C ASP A 49 17.11 2.81 19.76
N PRO A 50 17.27 3.48 20.92
CA PRO A 50 18.16 4.64 21.05
C PRO A 50 19.64 4.31 20.85
N ARG A 51 20.03 3.03 20.87
CA ARG A 51 21.41 2.58 20.63
C ARG A 51 21.74 2.48 19.14
N LEU A 52 20.74 2.51 18.26
CA LEU A 52 20.95 2.47 16.82
C LEU A 52 21.42 3.83 16.30
N ARG A 53 22.55 3.84 15.58
CA ARG A 53 23.08 5.03 14.91
C ARG A 53 22.42 5.30 13.55
N ALA A 54 21.80 4.30 12.94
CA ALA A 54 21.11 4.37 11.66
C ALA A 54 19.94 3.38 11.63
N ASP A 55 18.95 3.66 10.80
CA ASP A 55 17.85 2.72 10.54
C ASP A 55 18.38 1.45 9.84
N ARG A 56 17.87 0.29 10.22
CA ARG A 56 18.22 -1.01 9.63
C ARG A 56 16.96 -1.64 9.06
N VAL A 57 17.00 -2.05 7.79
CA VAL A 57 15.84 -2.59 7.10
C VAL A 57 16.18 -3.95 6.49
N PHE A 58 15.39 -4.95 6.84
CA PHE A 58 15.48 -6.31 6.33
C PHE A 58 14.14 -6.69 5.67
N LEU A 59 14.20 -7.20 4.45
CA LEU A 59 13.05 -7.66 3.67
C LEU A 59 13.29 -9.10 3.28
N ASP A 60 12.41 -10.03 3.66
CA ASP A 60 12.55 -11.47 3.37
C ASP A 60 13.95 -11.99 3.78
N ASP A 61 14.34 -11.69 5.03
CA ASP A 61 15.61 -12.08 5.68
C ASP A 61 16.91 -11.57 5.03
N ARG A 62 16.82 -10.75 3.98
CA ARG A 62 17.98 -10.05 3.41
C ARG A 62 18.00 -8.56 3.80
N PRO A 63 19.19 -7.93 3.87
CA PRO A 63 19.28 -6.48 3.91
C PRO A 63 18.56 -5.84 2.72
N ALA A 64 17.80 -4.77 2.99
CA ALA A 64 17.14 -3.99 1.96
C ALA A 64 18.18 -3.19 1.14
N SER A 65 17.93 -3.04 -0.15
CA SER A 65 18.70 -2.16 -1.02
C SER A 65 18.54 -0.69 -0.60
N LYS A 66 19.45 0.19 -1.06
CA LYS A 66 19.38 1.63 -0.76
C LYS A 66 18.01 2.25 -1.12
N ALA A 67 17.45 1.86 -2.27
CA ALA A 67 16.15 2.36 -2.74
C ALA A 67 14.97 1.85 -1.88
N GLU A 68 15.01 0.58 -1.46
CA GLU A 68 14.02 0.00 -0.54
C GLU A 68 14.09 0.67 0.84
N THR A 69 15.30 0.78 1.40
CA THR A 69 15.55 1.44 2.69
C THR A 69 15.05 2.88 2.69
N ARG A 70 15.32 3.66 1.64
CA ARG A 70 14.87 5.06 1.53
C ARG A 70 13.36 5.19 1.74
N ARG A 71 12.56 4.35 1.09
CA ARG A 71 11.08 4.40 1.19
C ARG A 71 10.56 4.01 2.58
N VAL A 72 11.25 3.09 3.25
CA VAL A 72 10.92 2.71 4.64
C VAL A 72 11.27 3.84 5.59
N VAL A 73 12.46 4.43 5.44
CA VAL A 73 12.94 5.55 6.27
C VAL A 73 12.06 6.79 6.12
N GLU A 74 11.62 7.12 4.90
CA GLU A 74 10.68 8.23 4.66
C GLU A 74 9.38 8.08 5.47
N MET A 75 8.88 6.85 5.64
CA MET A 75 7.71 6.59 6.49
C MET A 75 8.05 6.67 7.99
N LEU A 76 9.19 6.13 8.39
CA LEU A 76 9.67 6.22 9.78
C LEU A 76 9.90 7.67 10.21
N ASP A 77 10.37 8.54 9.30
CA ASP A 77 10.56 9.96 9.57
C ASP A 77 9.23 10.67 9.85
N GLN A 78 8.15 10.32 9.15
CA GLN A 78 6.81 10.86 9.44
C GLN A 78 6.33 10.44 10.83
N VAL A 79 6.59 9.18 11.22
CA VAL A 79 6.23 8.67 12.54
C VAL A 79 7.05 9.35 13.63
N ARG A 80 8.38 9.42 13.46
CA ARG A 80 9.31 10.11 14.37
C ARG A 80 8.91 11.56 14.62
N ALA A 81 8.64 12.30 13.54
CA ALA A 81 8.24 13.70 13.61
C ALA A 81 6.94 13.87 14.41
N ALA A 82 5.97 12.98 14.21
CA ALA A 82 4.72 13.03 14.96
C ALA A 82 4.82 12.53 16.41
N ALA A 83 5.74 11.61 16.69
CA ALA A 83 5.98 11.06 18.03
C ALA A 83 6.95 11.91 18.88
N GLY A 84 7.59 12.92 18.29
CA GLY A 84 8.49 13.83 19.00
C GLY A 84 9.83 13.19 19.39
N HIS A 85 10.33 12.21 18.63
CA HIS A 85 11.61 11.56 18.92
C HIS A 85 12.45 11.30 17.66
N LEU A 86 13.77 11.18 17.84
CA LEU A 86 14.73 10.94 16.75
C LEU A 86 15.29 9.51 16.72
N GLN A 87 14.74 8.60 17.54
CA GLN A 87 15.21 7.22 17.63
C GLN A 87 15.20 6.51 16.27
N ARG A 88 16.27 5.78 15.98
CA ARG A 88 16.37 4.93 14.79
C ARG A 88 15.69 3.59 15.03
N ALA A 89 15.26 2.95 13.96
CA ALA A 89 14.51 1.71 14.01
C ALA A 89 15.21 0.57 13.28
N GLU A 90 15.05 -0.64 13.79
CA GLU A 90 15.18 -1.85 13.00
C GLU A 90 13.79 -2.26 12.49
N VAL A 91 13.71 -2.52 11.19
CA VAL A 91 12.50 -2.99 10.51
C VAL A 91 12.80 -4.34 9.89
N ARG A 92 11.98 -5.35 10.21
CA ARG A 92 12.02 -6.68 9.60
C ARG A 92 10.66 -6.98 8.99
N SER A 93 10.61 -7.18 7.67
CA SER A 93 9.37 -7.48 6.95
C SER A 93 9.52 -8.78 6.18
N VAL A 94 8.56 -9.69 6.30
CA VAL A 94 8.55 -10.99 5.62
C VAL A 94 7.23 -11.21 4.89
N ASN A 95 7.29 -11.50 3.60
CA ASN A 95 6.15 -11.92 2.79
C ASN A 95 5.96 -13.43 2.87
N ARG A 96 4.78 -13.89 3.28
CA ARG A 96 4.43 -15.32 3.34
C ARG A 96 3.84 -15.82 2.01
N PHE A 97 4.35 -15.32 0.89
CA PHE A 97 3.95 -15.71 -0.46
C PHE A 97 5.06 -15.37 -1.46
N PRO A 98 5.14 -16.06 -2.62
CA PRO A 98 6.20 -15.81 -3.59
C PRO A 98 6.19 -14.35 -4.09
N THR A 99 7.22 -13.59 -3.72
CA THR A 99 7.38 -12.17 -4.08
C THR A 99 7.50 -11.98 -5.60
N ALA A 100 7.95 -13.01 -6.31
CA ALA A 100 8.12 -13.06 -7.76
C ALA A 100 6.81 -13.23 -8.56
N ALA A 101 5.70 -13.65 -7.95
CA ALA A 101 4.45 -13.94 -8.67
C ALA A 101 3.70 -12.68 -9.15
N GLY A 102 4.30 -11.48 -9.04
CA GLY A 102 3.69 -10.22 -9.45
C GLY A 102 2.48 -9.78 -8.61
N LEU A 103 2.17 -10.54 -7.54
CA LEU A 103 1.17 -10.27 -6.53
C LEU A 103 1.63 -9.09 -5.66
N ALA A 104 0.70 -8.24 -5.25
CA ALA A 104 0.95 -6.90 -4.71
C ALA A 104 1.67 -6.85 -3.34
N SER A 105 2.89 -7.38 -3.24
CA SER A 105 3.72 -7.41 -2.02
C SER A 105 3.99 -6.02 -1.45
N SER A 106 4.11 -5.01 -2.31
CA SER A 106 4.22 -3.62 -1.85
C SER A 106 2.96 -3.09 -1.16
N ALA A 107 1.77 -3.61 -1.49
CA ALA A 107 0.53 -3.15 -0.85
C ALA A 107 0.47 -3.61 0.60
N SER A 108 0.61 -4.91 0.85
CA SER A 108 0.63 -5.48 2.20
C SER A 108 1.85 -5.03 3.00
N GLY A 109 3.03 -4.96 2.38
CA GLY A 109 4.27 -4.53 3.05
C GLY A 109 4.19 -3.11 3.61
N PHE A 110 3.76 -2.13 2.81
CA PHE A 110 3.63 -0.74 3.30
C PHE A 110 2.43 -0.55 4.22
N ALA A 111 1.37 -1.35 4.10
CA ALA A 111 0.27 -1.36 5.05
C ALA A 111 0.73 -1.87 6.44
N ALA A 112 1.42 -3.01 6.47
CA ALA A 112 1.99 -3.58 7.69
C ALA A 112 3.02 -2.64 8.32
N LEU A 113 3.91 -2.05 7.52
CA LEU A 113 4.89 -1.06 7.99
C LEU A 113 4.21 0.16 8.59
N ALA A 114 3.20 0.73 7.93
CA ALA A 114 2.52 1.92 8.42
C ALA A 114 1.89 1.67 9.79
N ALA A 115 1.16 0.57 9.94
CA ALA A 115 0.53 0.21 11.20
C ALA A 115 1.55 -0.13 12.30
N ALA A 116 2.58 -0.93 11.99
CA ALA A 116 3.62 -1.31 12.95
C ALA A 116 4.44 -0.10 13.40
N ALA A 117 4.86 0.76 12.48
CA ALA A 117 5.66 1.94 12.80
C ALA A 117 4.88 2.94 13.64
N THR A 118 3.63 3.25 13.28
CA THR A 118 2.76 4.13 14.07
C THR A 118 2.60 3.62 15.51
N ARG A 119 2.28 2.34 15.69
CA ARG A 119 2.09 1.75 17.03
C ARG A 119 3.40 1.66 17.81
N ALA A 120 4.50 1.25 17.18
CA ALA A 120 5.82 1.22 17.80
C ALA A 120 6.30 2.64 18.18
N GLY A 121 5.92 3.67 17.43
CA GLY A 121 6.19 5.08 17.77
C GLY A 121 5.32 5.63 18.91
N GLY A 122 4.42 4.83 19.50
CA GLY A 122 3.52 5.26 20.57
C GLY A 122 2.35 6.14 20.10
N LEU A 123 2.05 6.14 18.81
CA LEU A 123 0.98 6.95 18.23
C LEU A 123 -0.35 6.19 18.19
N THR A 124 -1.44 6.84 18.55
CA THR A 124 -2.81 6.30 18.53
C THR A 124 -3.60 6.84 17.33
N TRP A 125 -3.08 6.63 16.12
CA TRP A 125 -3.78 7.08 14.90
C TRP A 125 -4.89 6.11 14.50
N ASP A 126 -5.97 6.67 13.95
CA ASP A 126 -7.03 5.89 13.33
C ASP A 126 -6.58 5.25 12.02
N ASP A 127 -7.30 4.22 11.59
CA ASP A 127 -7.01 3.49 10.34
C ASP A 127 -7.04 4.41 9.12
N LYS A 128 -7.86 5.47 9.15
CA LYS A 128 -7.92 6.47 8.08
C LYS A 128 -6.60 7.21 7.91
N ARG A 129 -5.98 7.65 9.00
CA ARG A 129 -4.68 8.32 8.99
C ARG A 129 -3.55 7.35 8.63
N VAL A 130 -3.58 6.12 9.15
CA VAL A 130 -2.62 5.07 8.77
C VAL A 130 -2.73 4.74 7.28
N SER A 131 -3.95 4.66 6.73
CA SER A 131 -4.23 4.46 5.31
C SER A 131 -3.70 5.61 4.44
N ALA A 132 -3.86 6.85 4.87
CA ALA A 132 -3.30 8.00 4.17
C ALA A 132 -1.76 7.99 4.16
N MET A 133 -1.10 7.58 5.24
CA MET A 133 0.36 7.43 5.29
C MET A 133 0.83 6.28 4.40
N ALA A 134 0.18 5.10 4.48
CA ALA A 134 0.48 3.96 3.63
C ALA A 134 0.38 4.31 2.13
N ARG A 135 -0.64 5.11 1.75
CA ARG A 135 -0.84 5.63 0.38
C ARG A 135 0.40 6.35 -0.13
N GLN A 136 1.01 7.22 0.67
CA GLN A 136 2.15 8.04 0.24
C GLN A 136 3.33 7.18 -0.20
N ALA A 137 3.58 6.06 0.49
CA ALA A 137 4.60 5.10 0.08
C ALA A 137 4.15 4.22 -1.10
N SER A 138 2.88 3.75 -1.10
CA SER A 138 2.28 2.95 -2.16
C SER A 138 0.76 3.12 -2.17
N ALA A 139 0.18 3.65 -3.26
CA ALA A 139 -1.25 3.94 -3.31
C ALA A 139 -2.12 2.70 -3.01
N SER A 140 -1.73 1.53 -3.51
CA SER A 140 -2.45 0.27 -3.23
C SER A 140 -2.37 -0.18 -1.78
N ALA A 141 -1.36 0.25 -1.01
CA ALA A 141 -1.22 -0.09 0.40
C ALA A 141 -2.29 0.56 1.28
N ALA A 142 -2.81 1.72 0.87
CA ALA A 142 -3.91 2.41 1.56
C ALA A 142 -5.12 1.49 1.77
N ARG A 143 -5.41 0.63 0.77
CA ARG A 143 -6.55 -0.29 0.79
C ARG A 143 -6.29 -1.54 1.64
N SER A 144 -5.03 -1.92 1.82
CA SER A 144 -4.63 -3.07 2.66
C SER A 144 -4.65 -2.78 4.17
N ILE A 145 -5.05 -1.57 4.57
CA ILE A 145 -5.37 -1.26 5.98
C ILE A 145 -6.72 -1.89 6.39
N TYR A 146 -7.61 -2.12 5.43
CA TYR A 146 -8.96 -2.61 5.70
C TYR A 146 -9.19 -4.03 5.13
N GLY A 147 -10.12 -4.77 5.76
CA GLY A 147 -10.65 -6.04 5.26
C GLY A 147 -11.69 -5.88 4.15
N GLY A 148 -12.20 -7.00 3.64
CA GLY A 148 -13.28 -7.03 2.66
C GLY A 148 -13.00 -6.29 1.36
N PHE A 149 -13.95 -5.44 0.96
CA PHE A 149 -13.90 -4.63 -0.26
C PHE A 149 -13.63 -3.17 0.07
N VAL A 150 -12.66 -2.57 -0.61
CA VAL A 150 -12.09 -1.28 -0.21
C VAL A 150 -11.90 -0.37 -1.42
N GLU A 151 -12.34 0.88 -1.32
CA GLU A 151 -12.11 1.93 -2.32
C GLU A 151 -10.95 2.83 -1.91
N LEU A 152 -10.07 3.16 -2.87
CA LEU A 152 -9.25 4.36 -2.81
C LEU A 152 -9.81 5.37 -3.83
N PRO A 153 -10.34 6.52 -3.39
CA PRO A 153 -10.82 7.57 -4.29
C PRO A 153 -9.69 8.19 -5.14
N ALA A 154 -10.05 8.83 -6.25
CA ALA A 154 -9.12 9.72 -6.96
C ALA A 154 -8.73 10.90 -6.05
N GLY A 155 -7.50 11.38 -6.20
CA GLY A 155 -6.97 12.52 -5.47
C GLY A 155 -6.80 13.76 -6.33
N LYS A 156 -6.75 14.91 -5.67
CA LYS A 156 -6.36 16.21 -6.23
C LYS A 156 -5.10 16.72 -5.53
N PRO A 157 -4.20 17.46 -6.22
CA PRO A 157 -3.01 18.03 -5.60
C PRO A 157 -3.31 18.71 -4.26
N GLY A 158 -2.41 18.54 -3.29
CA GLY A 158 -2.57 19.06 -1.92
C GLY A 158 -3.40 18.17 -0.97
N GLN A 159 -4.07 17.11 -1.44
CA GLN A 159 -4.85 16.21 -0.58
C GLN A 159 -4.00 15.18 0.19
N ALA A 160 -3.03 15.63 1.00
CA ALA A 160 -2.09 14.77 1.71
C ALA A 160 -2.79 13.70 2.59
N LYS A 161 -3.97 14.02 3.14
CA LYS A 161 -4.76 13.15 4.03
C LYS A 161 -5.77 12.22 3.32
N LEU A 162 -5.72 12.10 1.98
CA LEU A 162 -6.60 11.20 1.24
C LEU A 162 -6.42 9.73 1.68
N ALA A 163 -7.48 9.07 2.13
CA ALA A 163 -7.42 7.69 2.62
C ALA A 163 -8.31 6.76 1.81
N ALA A 164 -8.04 5.46 1.90
CA ALA A 164 -8.99 4.44 1.46
C ALA A 164 -10.21 4.38 2.39
N ARG A 165 -11.30 3.81 1.90
CA ARG A 165 -12.58 3.67 2.58
C ARG A 165 -13.07 2.23 2.45
N PRO A 166 -13.39 1.52 3.54
CA PRO A 166 -14.06 0.23 3.46
C PRO A 166 -15.44 0.43 2.81
N LEU A 167 -15.83 -0.50 1.95
CA LEU A 167 -17.15 -0.54 1.30
C LEU A 167 -18.03 -1.61 1.95
N HIS A 168 -17.47 -2.81 2.06
CA HIS A 168 -18.11 -3.99 2.62
C HIS A 168 -17.05 -4.83 3.32
N ASP A 169 -17.42 -5.56 4.38
CA ASP A 169 -16.51 -6.46 5.08
C ASP A 169 -16.27 -7.77 4.30
N GLU A 170 -15.44 -8.66 4.87
CA GLU A 170 -15.15 -9.98 4.32
C GLU A 170 -16.33 -10.96 4.31
N HIS A 171 -17.40 -10.70 5.06
CA HIS A 171 -18.58 -11.55 5.13
C HIS A 171 -19.64 -11.21 4.09
N HIS A 172 -19.55 -10.02 3.49
CA HIS A 172 -20.47 -9.55 2.45
C HIS A 172 -20.58 -10.48 1.24
N TRP A 173 -19.48 -11.08 0.80
CA TRP A 173 -19.50 -12.00 -0.34
C TRP A 173 -18.37 -13.03 -0.25
N ASP A 174 -18.72 -14.33 -0.23
CA ASP A 174 -17.76 -15.44 -0.28
C ASP A 174 -17.14 -15.62 -1.68
N LEU A 175 -16.37 -14.61 -2.12
CA LEU A 175 -15.70 -14.59 -3.40
C LEU A 175 -14.31 -15.25 -3.30
N ARG A 176 -14.07 -16.25 -4.17
CA ARG A 176 -12.78 -16.95 -4.26
C ARG A 176 -11.96 -16.46 -5.44
N ILE A 177 -10.64 -16.44 -5.28
CA ILE A 177 -9.69 -16.08 -6.34
C ILE A 177 -8.68 -17.20 -6.53
N VAL A 178 -8.51 -17.60 -7.79
CA VAL A 178 -7.42 -18.46 -8.24
C VAL A 178 -6.38 -17.57 -8.92
N VAL A 179 -5.12 -17.67 -8.50
CA VAL A 179 -4.00 -16.98 -9.13
C VAL A 179 -3.22 -18.00 -9.95
N ALA A 180 -3.18 -17.79 -11.27
CA ALA A 180 -2.31 -18.54 -12.17
C ALA A 180 -0.98 -17.78 -12.33
N GLU A 181 0.12 -18.36 -11.86
CA GLU A 181 1.47 -17.84 -12.10
C GLU A 181 1.92 -18.21 -13.51
N THR A 182 2.11 -17.21 -14.38
CA THR A 182 2.48 -17.43 -15.79
C THR A 182 3.97 -17.22 -16.07
N ALA A 183 4.69 -16.55 -15.18
CA ALA A 183 6.13 -16.35 -15.27
C ALA A 183 6.74 -16.10 -13.90
N LYS A 184 7.95 -16.61 -13.68
CA LYS A 184 8.74 -16.36 -12.47
C LYS A 184 9.71 -15.21 -12.69
N GLY A 185 10.02 -14.52 -11.61
CA GLY A 185 11.03 -13.45 -11.55
C GLY A 185 10.45 -12.04 -11.55
N PRO A 186 11.30 -11.02 -11.36
CA PRO A 186 10.86 -9.64 -11.23
C PRO A 186 10.27 -9.09 -12.54
N LYS A 187 9.29 -8.19 -12.42
CA LYS A 187 8.74 -7.46 -13.56
C LYS A 187 9.85 -6.64 -14.24
N LYS A 188 9.93 -6.72 -15.58
CA LYS A 188 10.86 -5.91 -16.38
C LYS A 188 10.66 -4.40 -16.17
N VAL A 189 9.40 -3.97 -16.01
CA VAL A 189 9.04 -2.56 -15.79
C VAL A 189 8.22 -2.46 -14.49
N GLY A 190 8.73 -1.70 -13.53
CA GLY A 190 8.02 -1.41 -12.29
C GLY A 190 6.78 -0.55 -12.51
N SER A 191 5.73 -0.74 -11.70
CA SER A 191 4.44 -0.06 -11.87
C SER A 191 4.55 1.47 -11.90
N THR A 192 5.39 2.09 -11.05
CA THR A 192 5.59 3.54 -11.06
C THR A 192 6.11 4.04 -12.41
N VAL A 193 7.14 3.38 -12.95
CA VAL A 193 7.73 3.73 -14.25
C VAL A 193 6.73 3.46 -15.38
N GLY A 194 6.03 2.32 -15.34
CA GLY A 194 5.03 1.96 -16.32
C GLY A 194 3.87 2.95 -16.38
N MET A 195 3.32 3.33 -15.23
CA MET A 195 2.24 4.31 -15.13
C MET A 195 2.65 5.69 -15.63
N GLU A 196 3.84 6.15 -15.27
CA GLU A 196 4.35 7.44 -15.73
C GLU A 196 4.62 7.44 -17.24
N ARG A 197 5.16 6.34 -17.77
CA ARG A 197 5.30 6.18 -19.23
C ARG A 197 3.93 6.21 -19.90
N SER A 198 2.93 5.46 -19.40
CA SER A 198 1.57 5.51 -19.94
C SER A 198 1.00 6.92 -19.93
N ARG A 199 1.17 7.68 -18.84
CA ARG A 199 0.72 9.07 -18.72
C ARG A 199 1.33 9.97 -19.79
N ARG A 200 2.63 9.80 -20.07
CA ARG A 200 3.36 10.67 -21.01
C ARG A 200 3.17 10.29 -22.46
N THR A 201 2.96 9.01 -22.77
CA THR A 201 3.10 8.51 -24.14
C THR A 201 1.87 7.78 -24.68
N SER A 202 0.90 7.41 -23.85
CA SER A 202 -0.27 6.68 -24.34
C SER A 202 -1.33 7.65 -24.87
N PRO A 203 -1.76 7.53 -26.14
CA PRO A 203 -2.86 8.35 -26.66
C PRO A 203 -4.20 8.05 -25.97
N TYR A 204 -4.30 6.91 -25.27
CA TYR A 204 -5.49 6.50 -24.54
C TYR A 204 -5.50 6.92 -23.07
N TYR A 205 -4.46 7.58 -22.57
CA TYR A 205 -4.37 7.89 -21.14
C TYR A 205 -5.48 8.82 -20.66
N GLU A 206 -5.76 9.90 -21.39
CA GLU A 206 -6.83 10.84 -21.02
C GLU A 206 -8.21 10.17 -21.09
N ALA A 207 -8.45 9.35 -22.12
CA ALA A 207 -9.67 8.55 -22.22
C ALA A 207 -9.82 7.58 -21.04
N TRP A 208 -8.73 6.96 -20.59
CA TRP A 208 -8.70 6.12 -19.40
C TRP A 208 -9.06 6.91 -18.14
N VAL A 209 -8.43 8.08 -17.92
CA VAL A 209 -8.69 8.93 -16.74
C VAL A 209 -10.16 9.37 -16.71
N ALA A 210 -10.74 9.70 -17.86
CA ALA A 210 -12.16 10.05 -17.98
C ALA A 210 -13.12 8.87 -17.72
N ALA A 211 -12.77 7.66 -18.20
CA ALA A 211 -13.65 6.49 -18.13
C ALA A 211 -13.58 5.74 -16.78
N ALA A 212 -12.41 5.71 -16.13
CA ALA A 212 -12.18 4.91 -14.93
C ALA A 212 -13.15 5.21 -13.76
N PRO A 213 -13.58 6.46 -13.48
CA PRO A 213 -14.61 6.73 -12.48
C PRO A 213 -15.95 6.04 -12.77
N LYS A 214 -16.37 5.96 -14.04
CA LYS A 214 -17.59 5.24 -14.43
C LYS A 214 -17.44 3.74 -14.20
N LEU A 215 -16.29 3.17 -14.54
CA LEU A 215 -15.98 1.75 -14.28
C LEU A 215 -15.97 1.43 -12.79
N SER A 216 -15.32 2.27 -11.97
CA SER A 216 -15.33 2.11 -10.52
C SER A 216 -16.74 2.12 -9.93
N ARG A 217 -17.60 3.05 -10.38
CA ARG A 217 -19.02 3.08 -9.97
C ARG A 217 -19.78 1.80 -10.36
N LYS A 218 -19.53 1.24 -11.56
CA LYS A 218 -20.14 -0.04 -11.97
C LYS A 218 -19.71 -1.19 -11.06
N VAL A 219 -18.42 -1.28 -10.73
CA VAL A 219 -17.91 -2.29 -9.78
C VAL A 219 -18.58 -2.16 -8.42
N LYS A 220 -18.66 -0.93 -7.87
CA LYS A 220 -19.31 -0.70 -6.57
C LYS A 220 -20.80 -1.08 -6.57
N LYS A 221 -21.54 -0.75 -7.64
CA LYS A 221 -22.94 -1.19 -7.80
C LYS A 221 -23.05 -2.72 -7.86
N GLY A 222 -22.15 -3.38 -8.58
CA GLY A 222 -22.13 -4.84 -8.68
C GLY A 222 -21.78 -5.53 -7.35
N LEU A 223 -20.95 -4.91 -6.50
CA LEU A 223 -20.67 -5.40 -5.15
C LEU A 223 -21.88 -5.22 -4.23
N ALA A 224 -22.54 -4.06 -4.26
CA ALA A 224 -23.68 -3.77 -3.39
C ALA A 224 -24.94 -4.60 -3.69
N ALA A 225 -25.03 -5.20 -4.87
CA ALA A 225 -26.16 -6.02 -5.31
C ALA A 225 -25.98 -7.53 -5.02
N ARG A 226 -25.07 -7.88 -4.10
CA ARG A 226 -24.72 -9.25 -3.73
C ARG A 226 -25.19 -9.57 -2.33
#